data_AF-A0A8T7B4K3-F1
#
_entry.id   AF-A0A8T7B4K3-F1
#
_cell.length_a   1.000
_cell.length_b   1.000
_cell.length_c   1.000
_cell.angle_alpha   90.00
_cell.angle_beta   90.00
_cell.angle_gamma   90.00
#
_symmetry.space_group_name_H-M   'P 1'
#
loop_
_entity.id
_entity.type
_entity.pdbx_description
1 polymer ?
#
loop_
_entity_poly.entity_id
_entity_poly.type
_entity_poly.pdbx_seq_one_letter_code
_entity_poly.pdbx_strand_id
1 'polypeptide(L)'
;MNFKLLLPLLVLLGLAGCATTPDPQCSLPDGHNLRAALEQTRNDLSDGCAPLFDAYFARLMDIAEGDPKPRNKQHFSEFLEWTADSGLLSRRQAEGYYNRYFNVKFMSLAADYNNCSYSCPRQGELLTRMEEELADKEQGLLRVSEDRDSYYRADQLFKETELVLAATCTACAAE
;
A
#
# COMPACT_ATOMS: atom_id res chain seq x y z
N MET A 1 78.65 29.16 5.90
CA MET A 1 78.66 28.58 7.25
C MET A 1 77.31 27.91 7.46
N ASN A 2 77.33 26.60 7.75
CA ASN A 2 76.18 25.72 7.88
C ASN A 2 75.24 26.12 9.04
N PHE A 3 73.92 25.94 8.87
CA PHE A 3 73.09 25.43 9.97
C PHE A 3 71.88 24.66 9.45
N LYS A 4 71.82 23.38 9.81
CA LYS A 4 70.67 22.47 9.63
C LYS A 4 69.56 22.87 10.60
N LEU A 5 68.29 22.78 10.18
CA LEU A 5 67.19 22.59 11.12
C LEU A 5 66.10 21.72 10.47
N LEU A 6 66.03 20.49 10.95
CA LEU A 6 64.92 19.55 10.79
C LEU A 6 63.67 20.14 11.46
N LEU A 7 62.51 20.06 10.80
CA LEU A 7 61.21 20.26 11.43
C LEU A 7 60.37 18.98 11.28
N PRO A 8 59.69 18.51 12.34
CA PRO A 8 59.03 17.21 12.36
C PRO A 8 57.63 17.25 11.70
N LEU A 9 57.24 16.11 11.14
CA LEU A 9 55.88 15.79 10.69
C LEU A 9 54.88 15.97 11.85
N LEU A 10 53.85 16.79 11.64
CA LEU A 10 52.66 16.83 12.48
C LEU A 10 51.54 16.08 11.74
N VAL A 11 51.29 14.83 12.11
CA VAL A 11 50.14 14.05 11.62
C VAL A 11 48.91 14.46 12.43
N LEU A 12 48.02 15.27 11.84
CA LEU A 12 46.68 15.49 12.39
C LEU A 12 45.81 14.26 12.07
N LEU A 13 45.54 13.42 13.06
CA LEU A 13 44.42 12.48 13.02
C LEU A 13 43.12 13.27 13.22
N GLY A 14 42.39 13.49 12.13
CA GLY A 14 41.01 13.96 12.19
C GLY A 14 40.12 12.86 12.74
N LEU A 15 39.56 13.07 13.95
CA LEU A 15 38.45 12.28 14.45
C LEU A 15 37.23 12.56 13.57
N ALA A 16 36.87 11.62 12.70
CA ALA A 16 35.56 11.62 12.05
C ALA A 16 34.51 11.31 13.14
N GLY A 17 33.94 12.35 13.74
CA GLY A 17 32.74 12.21 14.55
C GLY A 17 31.57 11.90 13.62
N CYS A 18 30.89 10.76 13.83
CA CYS A 18 29.59 10.54 13.21
C CYS A 18 28.65 11.63 13.72
N ALA A 19 28.26 12.55 12.85
CA ALA A 19 27.15 13.44 13.11
C ALA A 19 25.89 12.56 13.16
N THR A 20 25.32 12.36 14.35
CA THR A 20 23.96 11.85 14.50
C THR A 20 23.02 12.87 13.89
N THR A 21 22.52 12.59 12.69
CA THR A 21 21.37 13.32 12.15
C THR A 21 20.22 13.15 13.14
N PRO A 22 19.46 14.22 13.46
CA PRO A 22 18.25 14.08 14.25
C PRO A 22 17.36 13.00 13.62
N ASP A 23 16.86 12.08 14.44
CA ASP A 23 15.87 11.12 13.96
C ASP A 23 14.65 11.88 13.41
N PRO A 24 14.10 11.46 12.27
CA PRO A 24 12.93 12.11 11.71
C PRO A 24 11.76 12.04 12.68
N GLN A 25 11.10 13.18 12.90
CA GLN A 25 9.91 13.26 13.75
C GLN A 25 8.71 12.72 12.99
N CYS A 26 8.54 11.40 13.01
CA CYS A 26 7.41 10.74 12.38
C CYS A 26 6.17 10.81 13.28
N SER A 27 5.14 11.55 12.86
CA SER A 27 3.85 11.62 13.54
C SER A 27 2.72 11.38 12.56
N LEU A 28 1.87 10.39 12.86
CA LEU A 28 0.69 10.12 12.04
C LEU A 28 -0.22 11.36 11.98
N PRO A 29 -0.83 11.65 10.81
CA PRO A 29 -1.71 12.81 10.68
C PRO A 29 -2.96 12.65 11.55
N ASP A 30 -3.44 13.76 12.08
CA ASP A 30 -4.63 13.84 12.92
C ASP A 30 -5.70 14.76 12.31
N GLY A 31 -6.91 14.74 12.87
CA GLY A 31 -8.04 15.55 12.43
C GLY A 31 -8.89 14.87 11.36
N HIS A 32 -9.68 15.67 10.64
CA HIS A 32 -10.72 15.18 9.72
C HIS A 32 -10.46 15.55 8.25
N ASN A 33 -9.43 16.34 7.96
CA ASN A 33 -9.17 16.82 6.60
C ASN A 33 -8.19 15.89 5.89
N LEU A 34 -8.72 15.01 5.04
CA LEU A 34 -7.92 14.05 4.27
C LEU A 34 -6.82 14.72 3.43
N ARG A 35 -7.08 15.88 2.81
CA ARG A 35 -6.09 16.56 1.96
C ARG A 35 -4.90 17.07 2.77
N ALA A 36 -5.17 17.67 3.92
CA ALA A 36 -4.11 18.10 4.83
C ALA A 36 -3.32 16.90 5.38
N ALA A 37 -4.01 15.81 5.73
CA ALA A 37 -3.38 14.57 6.19
C ALA A 37 -2.47 13.94 5.11
N LEU A 38 -2.90 13.95 3.85
CA LEU A 38 -2.11 13.48 2.71
C LEU A 38 -0.87 14.34 2.49
N GLU A 39 -0.98 15.66 2.61
CA GLU A 39 0.15 16.59 2.48
C GLU A 39 1.18 16.38 3.59
N GLN A 40 0.72 16.29 4.85
CA GLN A 40 1.59 15.96 5.98
C GLN A 40 2.30 14.62 5.75
N THR A 41 1.54 13.58 5.39
CA THR A 41 2.10 12.24 5.12
C THR A 41 3.17 12.29 4.04
N ARG A 42 2.96 13.05 2.95
CA ARG A 42 3.97 13.21 1.89
C ARG A 42 5.27 13.83 2.41
N ASN A 43 5.17 14.85 3.27
CA ASN A 43 6.33 15.49 3.88
C ASN A 43 7.07 14.49 4.79
N ASP A 44 6.34 13.83 5.70
CA ASP A 44 6.93 12.88 6.66
C ASP A 44 7.62 11.71 5.94
N LEU A 45 6.99 11.14 4.90
CA LEU A 45 7.56 10.04 4.13
C LEU A 45 8.79 10.47 3.33
N SER A 46 8.84 11.73 2.86
CA SER A 46 10.00 12.30 2.18
C SER A 46 11.17 12.57 3.13
N ASP A 47 10.87 12.88 4.40
CA ASP A 47 11.84 13.23 5.43
C ASP A 47 12.35 12.02 6.23
N GLY A 48 12.11 10.80 5.75
CA GLY A 48 12.71 9.57 6.30
C GLY A 48 11.74 8.65 7.04
N CYS A 49 10.44 8.96 7.06
CA CYS A 49 9.43 8.10 7.69
C CYS A 49 8.89 6.99 6.77
N ALA A 50 9.54 6.72 5.63
CA ALA A 50 9.15 5.69 4.67
C ALA A 50 8.83 4.30 5.28
N PRO A 51 9.57 3.80 6.31
CA PRO A 51 9.26 2.51 6.94
C PRO A 51 7.87 2.43 7.61
N LEU A 52 7.24 3.59 7.87
CA LEU A 52 5.92 3.68 8.50
C LEU A 52 4.79 3.84 7.47
N PHE A 53 5.06 3.63 6.18
CA PHE A 53 4.08 3.80 5.10
C PHE A 53 2.73 3.14 5.40
N ASP A 54 2.75 1.88 5.84
CA ASP A 54 1.51 1.14 6.16
C ASP A 54 0.68 1.81 7.26
N ALA A 55 1.35 2.33 8.30
CA ALA A 55 0.68 3.03 9.38
C ALA A 55 0.08 4.37 8.90
N TYR A 56 0.81 5.11 8.05
CA TYR A 56 0.28 6.31 7.42
C TYR A 56 -0.91 6.01 6.51
N PHE A 57 -0.81 4.99 5.66
CA PHE A 57 -1.89 4.61 4.74
C PHE A 57 -3.15 4.21 5.52
N ALA A 58 -3.02 3.37 6.55
CA ALA A 58 -4.14 3.00 7.42
C ALA A 58 -4.78 4.23 8.08
N ARG A 59 -3.96 5.15 8.61
CA ARG A 59 -4.47 6.39 9.21
C ARG A 59 -5.21 7.28 8.21
N LEU A 60 -4.71 7.37 6.98
CA LEU A 60 -5.38 8.13 5.92
C LEU A 60 -6.74 7.52 5.58
N MET A 61 -6.85 6.18 5.55
CA MET A 61 -8.13 5.50 5.37
C MET A 61 -9.10 5.84 6.51
N ASP A 62 -8.67 5.77 7.77
CA ASP A 62 -9.49 6.13 8.93
C ASP A 62 -10.01 7.58 8.87
N ILE A 63 -9.14 8.53 8.50
CA ILE A 63 -9.52 9.94 8.34
C ILE A 63 -10.56 10.08 7.23
N ALA A 64 -10.37 9.39 6.11
CA ALA A 64 -11.30 9.45 4.98
C ALA A 64 -12.65 8.79 5.28
N GLU A 65 -12.69 7.75 6.13
CA GLU A 65 -13.94 7.17 6.62
C GLU A 65 -14.74 8.13 7.50
N GLY A 66 -14.07 9.04 8.22
CA GLY A 66 -14.72 10.07 9.03
C GLY A 66 -15.43 11.16 8.21
N ASP A 67 -15.08 11.31 6.93
CA ASP A 67 -15.64 12.30 6.00
C ASP A 67 -15.64 11.73 4.57
N PRO A 68 -16.50 10.74 4.30
CA PRO A 68 -16.48 9.98 3.05
C PRO A 68 -16.95 10.82 1.88
N LYS A 69 -16.22 10.76 0.77
CA LYS A 69 -16.49 11.58 -0.43
C LYS A 69 -16.13 10.83 -1.71
N PRO A 70 -16.90 10.99 -2.80
CA PRO A 70 -16.57 10.43 -4.13
C PRO A 70 -15.15 10.72 -4.61
N ARG A 71 -14.60 11.88 -4.24
CA ARG A 71 -13.25 12.29 -4.64
C ARG A 71 -12.12 11.66 -3.82
N ASN A 72 -12.39 11.02 -2.68
CA ASN A 72 -11.35 10.42 -1.84
C ASN A 72 -10.57 9.35 -2.61
N LYS A 73 -11.25 8.54 -3.44
CA LYS A 73 -10.61 7.57 -4.34
C LYS A 73 -9.59 8.21 -5.29
N GLN A 74 -9.90 9.39 -5.84
CA GLN A 74 -8.96 10.15 -6.67
C GLN A 74 -7.74 10.58 -5.85
N HIS A 75 -7.94 11.10 -4.64
CA HIS A 75 -6.85 11.53 -3.77
C HIS A 75 -5.92 10.38 -3.36
N PHE A 76 -6.46 9.18 -3.08
CA PHE A 76 -5.66 7.98 -2.85
C PHE A 76 -4.89 7.54 -4.09
N SER A 77 -5.50 7.60 -5.28
CA SER A 77 -4.81 7.33 -6.54
C SER A 77 -3.63 8.28 -6.76
N GLU A 78 -3.83 9.59 -6.60
CA GLU A 78 -2.79 10.62 -6.75
C GLU A 78 -1.67 10.49 -5.69
N PHE A 79 -2.02 10.02 -4.49
CA PHE A 79 -1.06 9.72 -3.44
C PHE A 79 -0.21 8.50 -3.79
N LEU A 80 -0.84 7.39 -4.19
CA LEU A 80 -0.13 6.17 -4.55
C LEU A 80 0.74 6.35 -5.81
N GLU A 81 0.27 7.10 -6.80
CA GLU A 81 1.07 7.47 -7.97
C GLU A 81 2.33 8.25 -7.55
N TRP A 82 2.18 9.25 -6.68
CA TRP A 82 3.33 9.98 -6.15
C TRP A 82 4.29 9.08 -5.35
N THR A 83 3.79 8.12 -4.55
CA THR A 83 4.67 7.19 -3.82
C THR A 83 5.50 6.31 -4.77
N ALA A 84 4.95 5.99 -5.95
CA ALA A 84 5.68 5.26 -6.97
C ALA A 84 6.71 6.15 -7.66
N ASP A 85 6.35 7.38 -8.01
CA ASP A 85 7.24 8.32 -8.68
C ASP A 85 8.39 8.82 -7.80
N SER A 86 8.18 8.91 -6.48
CA SER A 86 9.22 9.24 -5.51
C SER A 86 10.13 8.07 -5.15
N GLY A 87 9.81 6.86 -5.62
CA GLY A 87 10.56 5.63 -5.33
C GLY A 87 10.32 5.04 -3.94
N LEU A 88 9.33 5.55 -3.19
CA LEU A 88 8.92 4.99 -1.89
C LEU A 88 8.30 3.60 -2.05
N LEU A 89 7.45 3.44 -3.06
CA LEU A 89 6.89 2.15 -3.47
C LEU A 89 7.33 1.83 -4.90
N SER A 90 7.44 0.55 -5.24
CA SER A 90 7.41 0.16 -6.65
C SER A 90 6.02 0.42 -7.24
N ARG A 91 5.93 0.62 -8.57
CA ARG A 91 4.64 0.75 -9.28
C ARG A 91 3.67 -0.39 -8.95
N ARG A 92 4.18 -1.62 -8.89
CA ARG A 92 3.39 -2.81 -8.53
C ARG A 92 2.84 -2.73 -7.11
N GLN A 93 3.62 -2.21 -6.14
CA GLN A 93 3.13 -2.02 -4.77
C GLN A 93 2.04 -0.96 -4.73
N ALA A 94 2.27 0.21 -5.33
CA ALA A 94 1.28 1.29 -5.39
C ALA A 94 -0.04 0.84 -6.04
N GLU A 95 0.05 0.17 -7.20
CA GLU A 95 -1.10 -0.48 -7.85
C GLU A 95 -1.77 -1.51 -6.94
N GLY A 96 -1.00 -2.25 -6.13
CA GLY A 96 -1.51 -3.21 -5.18
C GLY A 96 -2.38 -2.58 -4.10
N TYR A 97 -1.94 -1.49 -3.47
CA TYR A 97 -2.78 -0.75 -2.51
C TYR A 97 -4.04 -0.23 -3.19
N TYR A 98 -3.92 0.36 -4.37
CA TYR A 98 -5.10 0.88 -5.06
C TYR A 98 -6.08 -0.23 -5.42
N ASN A 99 -5.60 -1.34 -5.96
CA ASN A 99 -6.44 -2.45 -6.41
C ASN A 99 -7.16 -3.16 -5.26
N ARG A 100 -6.47 -3.33 -4.13
CA ARG A 100 -7.02 -3.93 -2.91
C ARG A 100 -8.28 -3.19 -2.45
N TYR A 101 -8.20 -1.87 -2.31
CA TYR A 101 -9.27 -1.06 -1.71
C TYR A 101 -10.24 -0.41 -2.72
N PHE A 102 -9.77 -0.01 -3.91
CA PHE A 102 -10.51 0.90 -4.80
C PHE A 102 -10.82 0.33 -6.19
N ASN A 103 -10.37 -0.88 -6.52
CA ASN A 103 -10.72 -1.58 -7.75
C ASN A 103 -11.81 -2.64 -7.49
N VAL A 104 -12.70 -2.80 -8.47
CA VAL A 104 -13.77 -3.81 -8.46
C VAL A 104 -13.19 -5.22 -8.58
N LYS A 105 -12.12 -5.40 -9.35
CA LYS A 105 -11.51 -6.71 -9.58
C LYS A 105 -10.71 -7.16 -8.36
N PHE A 106 -10.76 -8.46 -8.09
CA PHE A 106 -10.02 -9.10 -7.01
C PHE A 106 -8.59 -9.41 -7.43
N MET A 107 -7.63 -9.02 -6.58
CA MET A 107 -6.22 -9.39 -6.73
C MET A 107 -5.97 -10.85 -6.34
N SER A 108 -6.78 -11.37 -5.41
CA SER A 108 -6.76 -12.77 -4.96
C SER A 108 -7.10 -13.76 -6.09
N LEU A 109 -7.82 -13.31 -7.13
CA LEU A 109 -7.96 -14.05 -8.38
C LEU A 109 -6.68 -13.95 -9.20
N ALA A 110 -5.74 -14.86 -8.93
CA ALA A 110 -4.58 -15.04 -9.79
C ALA A 110 -5.04 -15.39 -11.21
N ALA A 111 -4.35 -14.84 -12.22
CA ALA A 111 -4.65 -15.02 -13.64
C ALA A 111 -4.40 -16.46 -14.16
N ASP A 112 -4.11 -17.42 -13.28
CA ASP A 112 -3.64 -18.73 -13.66
C ASP A 112 -4.84 -19.64 -13.92
N TYR A 113 -5.16 -19.79 -15.20
CA TYR A 113 -6.25 -20.60 -15.79
C TYR A 113 -6.26 -22.10 -15.40
N ASN A 114 -5.36 -22.55 -14.53
CA ASN A 114 -5.25 -23.93 -14.09
C ASN A 114 -6.19 -24.22 -12.91
N ASN A 115 -7.49 -24.08 -13.14
CA ASN A 115 -8.48 -24.22 -12.07
C ASN A 115 -8.46 -25.62 -11.44
N CYS A 116 -8.42 -26.70 -12.24
CA CYS A 116 -8.46 -28.07 -11.70
C CYS A 116 -7.24 -28.42 -10.84
N SER A 117 -6.04 -27.98 -11.23
CA SER A 117 -4.79 -28.35 -10.55
C SER A 117 -4.31 -27.33 -9.51
N TYR A 118 -4.78 -26.08 -9.57
CA TYR A 118 -4.32 -25.01 -8.69
C TYR A 118 -5.44 -24.47 -7.79
N SER A 119 -6.56 -24.03 -8.37
CA SER A 119 -7.64 -23.33 -7.66
C SER A 119 -8.53 -24.30 -6.87
N CYS A 120 -8.90 -25.44 -7.46
CA CYS A 120 -9.81 -26.40 -6.84
C CYS A 120 -9.25 -27.06 -5.56
N PRO A 121 -7.97 -27.49 -5.50
CA PRO A 121 -7.39 -28.00 -4.26
C PRO A 121 -7.35 -26.99 -3.11
N ARG A 122 -7.49 -25.68 -3.41
CA ARG A 122 -7.43 -24.57 -2.46
C ARG A 122 -8.67 -23.67 -2.53
N GLN A 123 -9.81 -24.21 -2.96
CA GLN A 123 -11.01 -23.42 -3.19
C GLN A 123 -11.39 -22.62 -1.94
N GLY A 124 -11.39 -23.25 -0.76
CA GLY A 124 -11.70 -22.58 0.51
C GLY A 124 -10.74 -21.43 0.82
N GLU A 125 -9.43 -21.65 0.69
CA GLU A 125 -8.41 -20.61 0.91
C GLU A 125 -8.57 -19.42 -0.06
N LEU A 126 -8.87 -19.70 -1.34
CA LEU A 126 -9.13 -18.66 -2.33
C LEU A 126 -10.37 -17.84 -1.97
N LEU A 127 -11.48 -18.48 -1.62
CA LEU A 127 -12.72 -17.80 -1.25
C LEU A 127 -12.54 -16.97 0.02
N THR A 128 -11.84 -17.48 1.03
CA THR A 128 -11.51 -16.71 2.25
C THR A 128 -10.69 -15.46 1.91
N ARG A 129 -9.65 -15.57 1.06
CA ARG A 129 -8.88 -14.39 0.64
C ARG A 129 -9.71 -13.38 -0.14
N MET A 130 -10.64 -13.86 -0.96
CA MET A 130 -11.56 -12.98 -1.68
C MET A 130 -12.53 -12.28 -0.73
N GLU A 131 -13.02 -12.97 0.29
CA GLU A 131 -13.90 -12.40 1.31
C GLU A 131 -13.17 -11.32 2.13
N GLU A 132 -11.93 -11.58 2.55
CA GLU A 132 -11.06 -10.58 3.19
C GLU A 132 -10.84 -9.36 2.28
N GLU A 133 -10.56 -9.58 1.00
CA GLU A 133 -10.40 -8.48 0.04
C GLU A 133 -11.73 -7.75 -0.22
N LEU A 134 -12.88 -8.41 -0.12
CA LEU A 134 -14.19 -7.75 -0.25
C LEU A 134 -14.43 -6.79 0.93
N ALA A 135 -13.97 -7.13 2.14
CA ALA A 135 -14.00 -6.23 3.29
C ALA A 135 -13.08 -5.00 3.07
N ASP A 136 -11.90 -5.19 2.50
CA ASP A 136 -11.04 -4.06 2.10
C ASP A 136 -11.71 -3.19 1.03
N LYS A 137 -12.40 -3.80 0.06
CA LYS A 137 -13.18 -3.09 -0.96
C LYS A 137 -14.37 -2.35 -0.35
N GLU A 138 -15.03 -2.90 0.67
CA GLU A 138 -16.06 -2.18 1.43
C GLU A 138 -15.46 -0.92 2.06
N GLN A 139 -14.27 -1.04 2.68
CA GLN A 139 -13.57 0.08 3.26
C GLN A 139 -13.29 1.17 2.21
N GLY A 140 -12.64 0.82 1.10
CA GLY A 140 -12.24 1.80 0.09
C GLY A 140 -13.38 2.34 -0.78
N LEU A 141 -14.18 1.45 -1.37
CA LEU A 141 -15.27 1.83 -2.29
C LEU A 141 -16.44 2.43 -1.53
N LEU A 142 -16.90 1.81 -0.44
CA LEU A 142 -18.10 2.28 0.24
C LEU A 142 -17.77 3.31 1.33
N ARG A 143 -16.93 2.94 2.31
CA ARG A 143 -16.73 3.73 3.53
C ARG A 143 -15.81 4.92 3.36
N VAL A 144 -14.89 4.90 2.40
CA VAL A 144 -13.98 6.01 2.11
C VAL A 144 -14.50 6.87 0.97
N SER A 145 -15.08 6.27 -0.07
CA SER A 145 -15.38 6.98 -1.33
C SER A 145 -16.86 7.04 -1.73
N GLU A 146 -17.78 6.49 -0.95
CA GLU A 146 -19.22 6.48 -1.27
C GLU A 146 -19.58 5.88 -2.67
N ASP A 147 -18.66 5.12 -3.27
CA ASP A 147 -18.76 4.45 -4.57
C ASP A 147 -19.55 3.13 -4.43
N ARG A 148 -20.84 3.28 -4.06
CA ARG A 148 -21.78 2.18 -3.84
C ARG A 148 -21.86 1.25 -5.05
N ASP A 149 -21.93 1.83 -6.25
CA ASP A 149 -22.07 1.05 -7.50
C ASP A 149 -20.85 0.15 -7.73
N SER A 150 -19.64 0.65 -7.48
CA SER A 150 -18.44 -0.19 -7.61
C SER A 150 -18.35 -1.24 -6.51
N TYR A 151 -18.75 -0.93 -5.28
CA TYR A 151 -18.81 -1.93 -4.21
C TYR A 151 -19.78 -3.07 -4.54
N TYR A 152 -21.01 -2.76 -4.96
CA TYR A 152 -21.99 -3.79 -5.33
C TYR A 152 -21.55 -4.61 -6.54
N ARG A 153 -20.81 -4.02 -7.48
CA ARG A 153 -20.18 -4.79 -8.57
C ARG A 153 -19.10 -5.75 -8.07
N ALA A 154 -18.32 -5.37 -7.05
CA ALA A 154 -17.31 -6.26 -6.46
C ALA A 154 -17.97 -7.41 -5.69
N ASP A 155 -19.00 -7.12 -4.88
CA ASP A 155 -19.80 -8.13 -4.18
C ASP A 155 -20.46 -9.12 -5.16
N GLN A 156 -21.03 -8.62 -6.26
CA GLN A 156 -21.59 -9.48 -7.32
C GLN A 156 -20.51 -10.35 -7.98
N LEU A 157 -19.34 -9.78 -8.28
CA LEU A 157 -18.22 -10.54 -8.86
C LEU A 157 -17.74 -11.65 -7.92
N PHE A 158 -17.72 -11.41 -6.61
CA PHE A 158 -17.39 -12.44 -5.61
C PHE A 158 -18.39 -13.61 -5.67
N LYS A 159 -19.70 -13.32 -5.65
CA LYS A 159 -20.76 -14.35 -5.74
C LYS A 159 -20.71 -15.14 -7.04
N GLU A 160 -20.48 -14.46 -8.17
CA GLU A 160 -20.34 -15.11 -9.47
C GLU A 160 -19.11 -16.01 -9.50
N THR A 161 -18.00 -15.56 -8.92
CA THR A 161 -16.77 -16.35 -8.83
C THR A 161 -16.95 -17.58 -7.96
N GLU A 162 -17.62 -17.46 -6.81
CA GLU A 162 -17.94 -18.60 -5.95
C GLU A 162 -18.72 -19.68 -6.71
N LEU A 163 -19.77 -19.27 -7.43
CA LEU A 163 -20.59 -20.17 -8.23
C LEU A 163 -19.78 -20.85 -9.36
N VAL A 164 -19.05 -20.05 -10.15
CA VAL A 164 -18.28 -20.55 -11.28
C VAL A 164 -17.16 -21.48 -10.81
N LEU A 165 -16.47 -21.14 -9.72
CA LEU A 165 -15.42 -21.97 -9.14
C LEU A 165 -15.98 -23.29 -8.62
N ALA A 166 -17.11 -23.28 -7.91
CA ALA A 166 -17.77 -24.49 -7.43
C ALA A 166 -18.19 -25.42 -8.59
N ALA A 167 -18.79 -24.86 -9.65
CA ALA A 167 -19.16 -25.61 -10.85
C ALA A 167 -17.91 -26.19 -11.54
N THR A 168 -16.85 -25.39 -11.69
CA THR A 168 -15.58 -25.80 -12.30
C THR A 168 -14.97 -26.97 -11.52
N CYS A 169 -14.88 -26.87 -10.20
CA CYS A 169 -14.29 -27.92 -9.38
C CYS A 169 -15.12 -29.21 -9.35
N THR A 170 -16.45 -29.09 -9.43
CA THR A 170 -17.33 -30.26 -9.62
C THR A 170 -17.04 -30.97 -10.94
N ALA A 171 -16.85 -30.21 -12.02
CA ALA A 171 -16.50 -30.78 -13.33
C ALA A 171 -15.12 -31.46 -13.30
N CYS A 172 -14.11 -30.83 -12.70
CA CYS A 172 -12.76 -31.42 -12.56
C CYS A 172 -12.74 -32.74 -11.77
N ALA A 173 -13.67 -32.94 -10.83
CA ALA A 173 -13.76 -34.16 -10.04
C ALA A 173 -14.50 -35.31 -10.75
N ALA A 174 -15.18 -35.02 -11.86
CA ALA A 174 -15.89 -36.00 -12.68
C ALA A 174 -15.02 -36.57 -13.81
N GLU A 175 -13.82 -36.03 -14.03
CA GLU A 175 -12.78 -36.54 -14.93
C GLU A 175 -11.86 -37.55 -14.22
#